data_AF-A0A920TSJ7-F1
#
_entry.id   AF-A0A920TSJ7-F1
#
_cell.length_a   1.000
_cell.length_b   1.000
_cell.length_c   1.000
_cell.angle_alpha   90.00
_cell.angle_beta   90.00
_cell.angle_gamma   90.00
#
_symmetry.space_group_name_H-M   'P 1'
#
loop_
_entity.id
_entity.type
_entity.pdbx_description
1 polymer ?
#
loop_
_entity_poly.entity_id
_entity_poly.type
_entity_poly.pdbx_seq_one_letter_code
_entity_poly.pdbx_strand_id
1 'polypeptide(L)'
;MFEELTAEADRLLAEALDASDERDPRDYYRSRLKELRVSNPEGYDAAIEYYQNKLIPPIASGEVEPLIAWMEYGKFLAESFTPGQTVSINQSGESHPYDPTTTSGKLVLHIPESGKGGRAILVGLPSELSPAQRATYDVLVSGKHRMSG
;
A
#
# COMPACT_ATOMS: atom_id res chain seq x y z
N MET A 1 14.85 21.19 -8.75
CA MET A 1 15.55 20.53 -7.61
C MET A 1 14.65 19.42 -7.08
N PHE A 2 15.15 18.28 -6.57
CA PHE A 2 14.29 17.13 -6.19
C PHE A 2 13.15 17.53 -5.22
N GLU A 3 13.39 18.49 -4.33
CA GLU A 3 12.38 19.07 -3.44
C GLU A 3 11.18 19.69 -4.18
N GLU A 4 11.40 20.33 -5.32
CA GLU A 4 10.32 20.89 -6.16
C GLU A 4 9.48 19.78 -6.80
N LEU A 5 10.12 18.68 -7.22
CA LEU A 5 9.42 17.49 -7.72
C LEU A 5 8.58 16.86 -6.61
N THR A 6 9.12 16.76 -5.39
CA THR A 6 8.37 16.25 -4.25
C THR A 6 7.16 17.12 -3.94
N ALA A 7 7.32 18.44 -3.91
CA ALA A 7 6.22 19.36 -3.65
C ALA A 7 5.11 19.25 -4.70
N GLU A 8 5.48 19.12 -5.97
CA GLU A 8 4.51 18.95 -7.06
C GLU A 8 3.82 17.58 -7.00
N ALA A 9 4.56 16.50 -6.74
CA ALA A 9 3.98 15.17 -6.56
C ALA A 9 3.02 15.12 -5.35
N ASP A 10 3.35 15.82 -4.26
CA ASP A 10 2.49 15.91 -3.09
C ASP A 10 1.21 16.71 -3.37
N ARG A 11 1.29 17.78 -4.18
CA ARG A 11 0.12 18.54 -4.64
C ARG A 11 -0.81 17.64 -5.47
N LEU A 12 -0.27 16.91 -6.44
CA LEU A 12 -1.03 16.02 -7.30
C LEU A 12 -1.65 14.85 -6.52
N LEU A 13 -0.93 14.29 -5.54
CA LEU A 13 -1.50 13.28 -4.65
C LEU A 13 -2.67 13.84 -3.83
N ALA A 14 -2.55 15.06 -3.30
CA ALA A 14 -3.64 15.68 -2.56
C ALA A 14 -4.90 15.86 -3.43
N GLU A 15 -4.74 16.32 -4.68
CA GLU A 15 -5.83 16.43 -5.64
C GLU A 15 -6.48 15.07 -5.95
N ALA A 16 -5.68 14.01 -6.12
CA ALA A 16 -6.19 12.65 -6.35
C ALA A 16 -6.92 12.09 -5.12
N LEU A 17 -6.43 12.36 -3.91
CA LEU A 17 -7.08 11.96 -2.67
C LEU A 17 -8.42 12.68 -2.49
N ASP A 18 -8.48 14.00 -2.73
CA ASP A 18 -9.73 14.78 -2.64
C ASP A 18 -10.80 14.31 -3.66
N ALA A 19 -10.35 13.74 -4.79
CA ALA A 19 -11.22 13.19 -5.83
C ALA A 19 -11.55 11.70 -5.65
N SER A 20 -11.06 11.05 -4.60
CA SER A 20 -11.21 9.62 -4.38
C SER A 20 -11.76 9.28 -3.00
N ASP A 21 -12.28 8.06 -2.86
CA ASP A 21 -12.66 7.50 -1.56
C ASP A 21 -11.49 6.69 -0.95
N GLU A 22 -10.25 7.06 -1.22
CA GLU A 22 -9.06 6.37 -0.72
C GLU A 22 -8.44 7.06 0.50
N ARG A 23 -7.85 6.29 1.39
CA ARG A 23 -7.06 6.84 2.49
C ARG A 23 -5.64 7.15 2.02
N ASP A 24 -5.04 8.22 2.54
CA ASP A 24 -3.65 8.57 2.24
C ASP A 24 -2.70 7.39 2.53
N PRO A 25 -2.04 6.83 1.49
CA PRO A 25 -1.18 5.67 1.64
C PRO A 25 0.07 5.94 2.50
N ARG A 26 0.51 7.20 2.58
CA ARG A 26 1.70 7.61 3.34
C ARG A 26 1.54 7.38 4.84
N ASP A 27 0.31 7.40 5.36
CA ASP A 27 0.02 7.21 6.78
C ASP A 27 0.49 5.85 7.29
N TYR A 28 0.23 4.79 6.54
CA TYR A 28 0.61 3.44 6.94
C TYR A 28 1.97 2.99 6.38
N TYR A 29 2.46 3.58 5.28
CA TYR A 29 3.83 3.30 4.80
C TYR A 29 4.92 3.85 5.72
N ARG A 30 4.73 4.99 6.37
CA ARG A 30 5.73 5.55 7.31
C ARG A 30 6.10 4.57 8.42
N SER A 31 5.13 3.85 8.95
CA SER A 31 5.37 2.82 9.97
C SER A 31 6.17 1.64 9.41
N ARG A 32 5.87 1.24 8.16
CA ARG A 32 6.62 0.18 7.47
C ARG A 32 8.05 0.58 7.16
N LEU A 33 8.31 1.78 6.65
CA LEU A 33 9.67 2.26 6.42
C LEU A 33 10.52 2.27 7.70
N LYS A 34 9.93 2.66 8.84
CA LYS A 34 10.61 2.60 10.14
C LYS A 34 10.97 1.15 10.54
N GLU A 35 10.05 0.21 10.31
CA GLU A 35 10.27 -1.21 10.58
C GLU A 35 11.38 -1.77 9.67
N LEU A 36 11.31 -1.49 8.37
CA LEU A 36 12.26 -1.93 7.36
C LEU A 36 13.68 -1.43 7.66
N ARG A 37 13.82 -0.18 8.10
CA ARG A 37 15.11 0.40 8.51
C ARG A 37 15.82 -0.42 9.59
N VAL A 38 15.06 -1.09 10.47
CA VAL A 38 15.61 -1.90 11.57
C VAL A 38 15.81 -3.35 11.15
N SER A 39 14.84 -3.94 10.46
CA SER A 39 14.84 -5.38 10.13
C SER A 39 15.58 -5.72 8.83
N ASN A 40 15.63 -4.80 7.87
CA ASN A 40 16.24 -4.98 6.56
C ASN A 40 16.76 -3.63 6.00
N PRO A 41 17.95 -3.17 6.43
CA PRO A 41 18.52 -1.90 5.97
C PRO A 41 18.70 -1.81 4.45
N GLU A 42 19.06 -2.91 3.78
CA GLU A 42 19.19 -2.94 2.32
C GLU A 42 17.84 -2.72 1.63
N GLY A 43 16.77 -3.33 2.15
CA GLY A 43 15.41 -3.07 1.69
C GLY A 43 14.97 -1.63 1.92
N TYR A 44 15.40 -1.02 3.03
CA TYR A 44 15.15 0.40 3.30
C TYR A 44 15.86 1.29 2.28
N ASP A 45 17.14 1.05 1.99
CA ASP A 45 17.88 1.83 1.00
C ASP A 45 17.25 1.69 -0.40
N ALA A 46 16.83 0.49 -0.79
CA ALA A 46 16.10 0.25 -2.02
C ALA A 46 14.74 0.97 -2.06
N ALA A 47 14.05 1.08 -0.92
CA ALA A 47 12.81 1.84 -0.80
C ALA A 47 13.02 3.36 -0.93
N ILE A 48 14.13 3.89 -0.45
CA ILE A 48 14.50 5.29 -0.65
C ILE A 48 14.86 5.53 -2.12
N GLU A 49 15.61 4.62 -2.74
CA GLU A 49 15.96 4.70 -4.17
C GLU A 49 14.70 4.67 -5.04
N TYR A 50 13.76 3.76 -4.78
CA TYR A 50 12.48 3.70 -5.49
C TYR A 50 11.72 5.02 -5.34
N TYR A 51 11.61 5.53 -4.10
CA TYR A 51 10.93 6.80 -3.84
C TYR A 51 11.50 7.94 -4.69
N GLN A 52 12.85 8.06 -4.73
CA GLN A 52 13.53 9.14 -5.43
C GLN A 52 13.49 9.01 -6.95
N ASN A 53 13.62 7.78 -7.47
CA ASN A 53 13.89 7.57 -8.90
C ASN A 53 12.68 7.04 -9.68
N LYS A 54 11.71 6.42 -9.00
CA LYS A 54 10.58 5.71 -9.64
C LYS A 54 9.21 6.18 -9.19
N LEU A 55 9.09 6.80 -8.01
CA LEU A 55 7.82 7.30 -7.50
C LEU A 55 7.62 8.79 -7.81
N ILE A 56 8.49 9.64 -7.25
CA ILE A 56 8.27 11.09 -7.28
C ILE A 56 8.36 11.69 -8.69
N PRO A 57 9.38 11.40 -9.52
CA PRO A 57 9.53 12.08 -10.81
C PRO A 57 8.35 11.83 -11.77
N PRO A 58 7.85 10.60 -11.97
CA PRO A 58 6.72 10.35 -12.87
C PRO A 58 5.39 10.94 -12.36
N ILE A 59 5.19 11.02 -11.04
CA ILE A 59 4.01 11.70 -10.50
C ILE A 59 4.12 13.20 -10.78
N ALA A 60 5.26 13.82 -10.45
CA ALA A 60 5.47 15.25 -10.62
C ALA A 60 5.37 15.71 -12.09
N SER A 61 5.71 14.84 -13.05
CA SER A 61 5.54 15.12 -14.48
C SER A 61 4.12 14.92 -14.99
N GLY A 62 3.22 14.34 -14.18
CA GLY A 62 1.87 13.94 -14.59
C GLY A 62 1.84 12.72 -15.51
N GLU A 63 2.93 11.97 -15.61
CA GLU A 63 3.03 10.77 -16.47
C GLU A 63 2.21 9.60 -15.91
N VAL A 64 2.13 9.50 -14.58
CA VAL A 64 1.39 8.44 -13.88
C VAL A 64 0.36 9.03 -12.94
N GLU A 65 -0.73 8.29 -12.73
CA GLU A 65 -1.74 8.64 -11.74
C GLU A 65 -1.14 8.47 -10.32
N PRO A 66 -1.28 9.48 -9.43
CA PRO A 66 -0.64 9.47 -8.11
C PRO A 66 -0.97 8.24 -7.25
N LEU A 67 -2.26 7.88 -7.11
CA LEU A 67 -2.67 6.79 -6.22
C LEU A 67 -2.13 5.45 -6.72
N ILE A 68 -2.16 5.20 -8.04
CA ILE A 68 -1.56 4.03 -8.69
C ILE A 68 -0.08 3.93 -8.35
N ALA A 69 0.67 5.02 -8.55
CA ALA A 69 2.11 5.01 -8.28
C ALA A 69 2.42 4.74 -6.80
N TRP A 70 1.64 5.34 -5.89
CA TRP A 70 1.78 5.08 -4.46
C TRP A 70 1.36 3.66 -4.04
N MET A 71 0.39 3.04 -4.70
CA MET A 71 0.03 1.63 -4.46
C MET A 71 1.13 0.67 -4.93
N GLU A 72 1.75 0.93 -6.09
CA GLU A 72 2.90 0.15 -6.56
C GLU A 72 4.09 0.26 -5.60
N TYR A 73 4.33 1.46 -5.06
CA TYR A 73 5.34 1.63 -4.01
C TYR A 73 5.00 0.84 -2.74
N GLY A 74 3.74 0.81 -2.32
CA GLY A 74 3.30 0.00 -1.17
C GLY A 74 3.47 -1.49 -1.38
N LYS A 75 3.16 -1.98 -2.58
CA LYS A 75 3.40 -3.37 -2.97
C LYS A 75 4.90 -3.70 -2.88
N PHE A 76 5.76 -2.84 -3.43
CA PHE A 76 7.21 -2.98 -3.33
C PHE A 76 7.69 -3.03 -1.87
N LEU A 77 7.16 -2.15 -1.01
CA LEU A 77 7.47 -2.17 0.43
C LEU A 77 7.05 -3.50 1.06
N ALA A 78 5.86 -4.00 0.75
CA ALA A 78 5.36 -5.26 1.31
C ALA A 78 6.22 -6.46 0.90
N GLU A 79 6.60 -6.54 -0.38
CA GLU A 79 7.48 -7.58 -0.93
C GLU A 79 8.88 -7.56 -0.30
N SER A 80 9.34 -6.39 0.16
CA SER A 80 10.62 -6.22 0.86
C SER A 80 10.63 -6.83 2.28
N PHE A 81 9.45 -7.10 2.86
CA PHE A 81 9.33 -7.80 4.14
C PHE A 81 9.24 -9.31 3.97
N THR A 82 8.47 -9.76 2.98
CA THR A 82 8.23 -11.18 2.75
C THR A 82 7.77 -11.42 1.32
N PRO A 83 8.18 -12.53 0.69
CA PRO A 83 7.53 -13.02 -0.52
C PRO A 83 6.05 -13.30 -0.26
N GLY A 84 5.21 -13.09 -1.28
CA GLY A 84 3.78 -13.24 -1.16
C GLY A 84 3.04 -12.79 -2.42
N GLN A 85 1.71 -12.73 -2.30
CA GLN A 85 0.82 -12.27 -3.36
C GLN A 85 0.00 -11.07 -2.92
N THR A 86 -0.04 -10.04 -3.75
CA THR A 86 -0.91 -8.88 -3.53
C THR A 86 -2.28 -9.15 -4.14
N VAL A 87 -3.33 -8.93 -3.36
CA VAL A 87 -4.73 -9.12 -3.74
C VAL A 87 -5.54 -7.87 -3.42
N SER A 88 -6.65 -7.69 -4.14
CA SER A 88 -7.66 -6.67 -3.83
C SER A 88 -8.94 -7.35 -3.33
N ILE A 89 -9.56 -6.77 -2.31
CA ILE A 89 -10.80 -7.24 -1.69
C ILE A 89 -11.88 -6.20 -1.97
N ASN A 90 -12.88 -6.59 -2.76
CA ASN A 90 -14.00 -5.70 -3.10
C ASN A 90 -14.97 -5.52 -1.91
N GLN A 91 -16.00 -4.70 -2.09
CA GLN A 91 -16.96 -4.39 -1.02
C GLN A 91 -17.76 -5.61 -0.53
N SER A 92 -17.94 -6.66 -1.36
CA SER A 92 -18.59 -7.92 -0.95
C SER A 92 -17.65 -8.85 -0.17
N GLY A 93 -16.35 -8.54 -0.11
CA GLY A 93 -15.34 -9.36 0.57
C GLY A 93 -14.66 -10.38 -0.34
N GLU A 94 -14.95 -10.37 -1.63
CA GLU A 94 -14.31 -11.28 -2.60
C GLU A 94 -12.90 -10.80 -2.93
N SER A 95 -11.98 -11.77 -2.98
CA SER A 95 -10.59 -11.54 -3.33
C SER A 95 -10.38 -11.67 -4.83
N HIS A 96 -9.64 -10.72 -5.39
CA HIS A 96 -9.23 -10.69 -6.80
C HIS A 96 -7.72 -10.46 -6.88
N PRO A 97 -7.04 -10.94 -7.94
CA PRO A 97 -5.69 -10.52 -8.24
C PRO A 97 -5.58 -8.99 -8.21
N TYR A 98 -4.48 -8.48 -7.67
CA TYR A 98 -4.26 -7.04 -7.65
C TYR A 98 -4.06 -6.50 -9.07
N ASP A 99 -4.85 -5.48 -9.40
CA ASP A 99 -4.74 -4.68 -10.61
C ASP A 99 -4.80 -3.20 -10.19
N PRO A 100 -3.71 -2.43 -10.32
CA PRO A 100 -3.65 -1.03 -9.89
C PRO A 100 -4.73 -0.15 -10.51
N THR A 101 -5.25 -0.50 -11.69
CA THR A 101 -6.23 0.33 -12.42
C THR A 101 -7.66 0.15 -11.92
N THR A 102 -7.92 -0.84 -11.07
CA THR A 102 -9.28 -1.18 -10.61
C THR A 102 -9.41 -1.22 -9.09
N THR A 103 -8.50 -0.60 -8.35
CA THR A 103 -8.43 -0.70 -6.88
C THR A 103 -9.25 0.32 -6.12
N SER A 104 -9.86 1.29 -6.81
CA SER A 104 -10.75 2.26 -6.18
C SER A 104 -11.85 1.58 -5.35
N GLY A 105 -11.96 1.96 -4.08
CA GLY A 105 -12.90 1.40 -3.10
C GLY A 105 -12.57 -0.02 -2.62
N LYS A 106 -11.40 -0.57 -2.98
CA LYS A 106 -10.98 -1.93 -2.60
C LYS A 106 -9.92 -1.90 -1.52
N LEU A 107 -10.03 -2.81 -0.56
CA LEU A 107 -8.96 -3.08 0.40
C LEU A 107 -7.86 -3.88 -0.31
N VAL A 108 -6.63 -3.38 -0.33
CA VAL A 108 -5.50 -4.05 -1.00
C VAL A 108 -4.52 -4.57 0.04
N LEU A 109 -4.25 -5.88 -0.01
CA LEU A 109 -3.42 -6.58 0.96
C LEU A 109 -2.34 -7.38 0.23
N HIS A 110 -1.14 -7.39 0.80
CA HIS A 110 -0.10 -8.35 0.46
C HIS A 110 -0.16 -9.51 1.45
N ILE A 111 -0.42 -10.72 0.93
CA ILE A 111 -0.55 -11.95 1.70
C ILE A 111 0.77 -12.73 1.60
N PRO A 112 1.50 -12.96 2.70
CA PRO A 112 2.73 -13.74 2.69
C PRO A 112 2.50 -15.16 2.17
N GLU A 113 3.52 -15.76 1.54
CA GLU A 113 3.47 -17.16 1.12
C GLU A 113 3.18 -18.12 2.29
N SER A 114 2.43 -19.18 2.00
CA SER A 114 2.12 -20.25 2.96
C SER A 114 3.39 -20.80 3.61
N GLY A 115 3.41 -20.85 4.94
CA GLY A 115 4.54 -21.38 5.72
C GLY A 115 5.66 -20.37 6.01
N LYS A 116 5.62 -19.15 5.45
CA LYS A 116 6.52 -18.05 5.86
C LYS A 116 6.10 -17.39 7.17
N GLY A 117 4.85 -17.60 7.58
CA GLY A 117 4.25 -16.94 8.74
C GLY A 117 4.06 -15.44 8.50
N GLY A 118 3.41 -14.76 9.45
CA GLY A 118 3.19 -13.32 9.37
C GLY A 118 1.75 -12.95 9.01
N ARG A 119 1.45 -11.66 9.21
CA ARG A 119 0.14 -11.06 8.94
C ARG A 119 0.13 -10.48 7.53
N ALA A 120 -1.06 -10.29 6.98
CA ALA A 120 -1.21 -9.54 5.74
C ALA A 120 -0.69 -8.10 5.94
N ILE A 121 0.01 -7.59 4.93
CA ILE A 121 0.55 -6.23 4.92
C ILE A 121 -0.41 -5.35 4.13
N LEU A 122 -0.82 -4.22 4.72
CA LEU A 122 -1.70 -3.26 4.07
C LEU A 122 -0.96 -2.52 2.95
N VAL A 123 -1.53 -2.56 1.75
CA VAL A 123 -1.03 -1.83 0.56
C VAL A 123 -1.98 -0.70 0.19
N GLY A 124 -3.29 -0.93 0.25
CA GLY A 124 -4.32 0.05 -0.10
C GLY A 124 -5.49 -0.02 0.88
N LEU A 125 -6.04 1.13 1.27
CA LEU A 125 -7.16 1.19 2.20
C LEU A 125 -8.19 2.23 1.74
N PRO A 126 -9.43 1.81 1.49
CA PRO A 126 -10.49 2.78 1.23
C PRO A 126 -10.75 3.61 2.50
N SER A 127 -11.21 4.85 2.30
CA SER A 127 -11.61 5.79 3.35
C SER A 127 -12.62 5.16 4.32
N GLU A 128 -13.58 4.41 3.78
CA GLU A 128 -14.52 3.59 4.53
C GLU A 128 -14.47 2.12 4.09
N LEU A 129 -14.27 1.23 5.06
CA LEU A 129 -14.36 -0.20 4.84
C LEU A 129 -15.83 -0.65 4.90
N SER A 130 -16.25 -1.41 3.90
CA SER A 130 -17.50 -2.17 3.98
C SER A 130 -17.46 -3.16 5.17
N PRO A 131 -18.61 -3.68 5.64
CA PRO A 131 -18.61 -4.70 6.68
C PRO A 131 -17.76 -5.93 6.35
N ALA A 132 -17.77 -6.37 5.09
CA ALA A 132 -16.99 -7.53 4.64
C ALA A 132 -15.48 -7.21 4.60
N GLN A 133 -15.10 -6.06 4.06
CA GLN A 133 -13.70 -5.62 4.04
C GLN A 133 -13.16 -5.40 5.46
N ARG A 134 -13.98 -4.87 6.36
CA ARG A 134 -13.63 -4.69 7.78
C ARG A 134 -13.39 -6.02 8.47
N ALA A 135 -14.23 -7.02 8.25
CA ALA A 135 -14.01 -8.35 8.78
C ALA A 135 -12.67 -8.94 8.29
N THR A 136 -12.36 -8.82 6.99
CA THR A 136 -11.09 -9.26 6.42
C THR A 136 -9.90 -8.52 7.03
N TYR A 137 -9.98 -7.19 7.14
CA TYR A 137 -8.94 -6.35 7.75
C TYR A 137 -8.69 -6.74 9.22
N ASP A 138 -9.77 -6.91 9.98
CA ASP A 138 -9.67 -7.23 11.41
C ASP A 138 -9.01 -8.60 11.63
N VAL A 139 -9.31 -9.60 10.79
CA VAL A 139 -8.69 -10.93 10.83
C VAL A 139 -7.23 -10.88 10.38
N LEU A 140 -6.97 -10.42 9.16
CA LEU A 140 -5.69 -10.63 8.47
C LEU A 140 -4.63 -9.59 8.81
N VAL A 141 -5.04 -8.36 9.14
CA VAL A 141 -4.11 -7.25 9.41
C VAL A 141 -4.03 -6.97 10.91
N SER A 142 -5.18 -6.77 11.56
CA SER A 142 -5.19 -6.40 12.99
C SER A 142 -5.01 -7.60 13.93
N GLY A 143 -5.30 -8.83 13.45
CA GLY A 143 -5.23 -10.05 14.25
C GLY A 143 -6.29 -10.11 15.36
N LYS A 144 -7.40 -9.39 15.22
CA LYS A 144 -8.49 -9.33 16.22
C LYS A 144 -9.31 -10.62 16.31
N HIS A 145 -9.15 -11.54 15.37
CA HIS A 145 -9.58 -12.92 15.56
C HIS A 145 -8.39 -13.80 15.92
N ARG A 146 -8.22 -14.03 17.23
CA ARG A 146 -7.75 -15.34 17.69
C ARG A 146 -8.82 -16.34 17.26
N MET A 147 -8.51 -17.17 16.27
CA MET A 147 -9.19 -18.47 16.15
C MET A 147 -8.97 -19.18 17.48
N SER A 148 -10.03 -19.22 18.30
CA SER A 148 -10.05 -20.01 19.51
C SER A 148 -10.59 -21.37 19.10
N GLY A 149 -9.77 -22.42 19.17
CA GLY A 149 -10.17 -23.81 18.93
C GLY A 149 -9.70 -24.34 17.60
#